data_AF-A0A3M1UIG9-F1
#
_entry.id   AF-A0A3M1UIG9-F1
#
_cell.length_a   1.000
_cell.length_b   1.000
_cell.length_c   1.000
_cell.angle_alpha   90.00
_cell.angle_beta   90.00
_cell.angle_gamma   90.00
#
_symmetry.space_group_name_H-M   'P 1'
#
loop_
_entity.id
_entity.type
_entity.pdbx_description
1 polymer ?
#
loop_
_entity_poly.entity_id
_entity_poly.type
_entity_poly.pdbx_seq_one_letter_code
_entity_poly.pdbx_strand_id
1 'polypeptide(L)'
;GQRDLRLSWRYLRTDYTLRPGEEVDIEATIASFFRSGMFTPVYRPQKSYYAQLMLWIDHGGSMVAFEDFARQVQALAPLGKFGKLPAVAYFRNVPAGRVFESPAHQRAISFDTLASRFRHKKVNLLIISDAGAARGHYDEMRVFHTRRAMNRMRQFAHRIVWLNPMPAHRWWDSSAEAIARIPGCHMFAPTPYDLNRAVDVLRGKGRKENKLEHI
;
A
#
# COMPACT_ATOMS: atom_id res chain seq x y z
N GLY A 1 11.45 14.31 12.64
CA GLY A 1 10.94 13.63 13.87
C GLY A 1 9.43 13.39 13.78
N GLN A 2 8.81 12.73 14.76
CA GLN A 2 7.36 12.39 14.78
C GLN A 2 6.42 13.62 14.57
N ARG A 3 6.93 14.84 14.80
CA ARG A 3 6.28 16.13 14.51
C ARG A 3 6.31 16.54 13.01
N ASP A 4 7.39 16.27 12.28
CA ASP A 4 7.49 16.59 10.84
C ASP A 4 6.56 15.73 10.00
N LEU A 5 6.38 14.47 10.41
CA LEU A 5 5.49 13.54 9.74
C LEU A 5 4.04 14.03 9.86
N ARG A 6 3.59 14.42 11.05
CA ARG A 6 2.22 14.94 11.27
C ARG A 6 1.93 16.26 10.54
N LEU A 7 2.91 17.14 10.40
CA LEU A 7 2.76 18.40 9.65
C LEU A 7 2.63 18.16 8.15
N SER A 8 3.42 17.24 7.59
CA SER A 8 3.42 16.92 6.15
C SER A 8 2.04 16.48 5.63
N TRP A 9 1.23 15.86 6.49
CA TRP A 9 -0.06 15.30 6.10
C TRP A 9 -1.29 16.13 6.49
N ARG A 10 -1.15 17.09 7.41
CA ARG A 10 -2.25 17.99 7.81
C ARG A 10 -2.63 18.98 6.69
N TYR A 11 -1.76 19.16 5.69
CA TYR A 11 -1.97 20.04 4.52
C TYR A 11 -2.81 19.41 3.39
N LEU A 12 -3.21 18.14 3.49
CA LEU A 12 -4.04 17.46 2.48
C LEU A 12 -5.54 17.74 2.62
N ARG A 13 -5.91 18.66 3.51
CA ARG A 13 -7.29 19.03 3.76
C ARG A 13 -7.58 20.36 3.07
N THR A 14 -8.02 20.31 1.83
CA THR A 14 -8.75 21.44 1.22
C THR A 14 -9.74 20.89 0.21
N ASP A 15 -10.97 21.42 0.29
CA ASP A 15 -12.13 21.05 -0.51
C ASP A 15 -11.86 21.21 -2.02
N TYR A 16 -11.70 20.09 -2.74
CA TYR A 16 -11.67 20.12 -4.20
C TYR A 16 -12.62 19.06 -4.76
N THR A 17 -13.72 19.55 -5.34
CA THR A 17 -14.71 18.74 -6.05
C THR A 17 -14.10 18.23 -7.36
N LEU A 18 -13.71 16.96 -7.41
CA LEU A 18 -13.21 16.30 -8.62
C LEU A 18 -14.27 16.29 -9.73
N ARG A 19 -13.90 16.66 -10.96
CA ARG A 19 -14.77 16.47 -12.14
C ARG A 19 -14.71 15.01 -12.60
N PRO A 20 -15.80 14.42 -13.12
CA PRO A 20 -15.77 13.08 -13.69
C PRO A 20 -14.75 12.99 -14.85
N GLY A 21 -13.79 12.06 -14.75
CA GLY A 21 -12.80 11.79 -15.79
C GLY A 21 -11.40 12.38 -15.56
N GLU A 22 -11.21 13.17 -14.50
CA GLU A 22 -9.91 13.70 -14.11
C GLU A 22 -9.29 12.84 -12.98
N GLU A 23 -8.01 12.49 -13.11
CA GLU A 23 -7.22 11.88 -12.05
C GLU A 23 -6.18 12.88 -11.55
N VAL A 24 -6.00 12.98 -10.22
CA VAL A 24 -4.87 13.72 -9.64
C VAL A 24 -3.58 13.00 -9.98
N ASP A 25 -2.72 13.66 -10.75
CA ASP A 25 -1.35 13.25 -10.95
C ASP A 25 -0.58 13.49 -9.66
N ILE A 26 -0.51 12.45 -8.82
CA ILE A 26 0.18 12.48 -7.52
C ILE A 26 1.63 12.93 -7.69
N GLU A 27 2.31 12.50 -8.76
CA GLU A 27 3.71 12.82 -9.01
C GLU A 27 3.89 14.29 -9.37
N ALA A 28 3.06 14.80 -10.28
CA ALA A 28 3.11 16.21 -10.67
C ALA A 28 2.60 17.14 -9.56
N THR A 29 1.66 16.68 -8.72
CA THR A 29 1.17 17.39 -7.55
C THR A 29 2.27 17.51 -6.48
N ILE A 30 2.98 16.41 -6.19
CA ILE A 30 4.14 16.40 -5.30
C ILE A 30 5.26 17.30 -5.87
N ALA A 31 5.53 17.23 -7.18
CA ALA A 31 6.56 18.06 -7.81
C ALA A 31 6.20 19.56 -7.84
N SER A 32 4.92 19.90 -8.02
CA SER A 32 4.42 21.28 -7.95
C SER A 32 4.64 21.86 -6.55
N PHE A 33 4.31 21.09 -5.52
CA PHE A 33 4.52 21.48 -4.13
C PHE A 33 5.98 21.83 -3.81
N PHE A 34 6.94 21.01 -4.26
CA PHE A 34 8.35 21.30 -4.03
C PHE A 34 8.90 22.49 -4.82
N ARG A 35 8.20 22.94 -5.87
CA ARG A 35 8.59 24.12 -6.67
C ARG A 35 7.97 25.43 -6.17
N SER A 36 6.71 25.39 -5.77
CA SER A 36 5.94 26.60 -5.44
C SER A 36 5.68 26.76 -3.94
N GLY A 37 5.98 25.74 -3.14
CA GLY A 37 5.55 25.67 -1.73
C GLY A 37 4.05 25.45 -1.56
N MET A 38 3.28 25.38 -2.66
CA MET A 38 1.83 25.22 -2.66
C MET A 38 1.43 23.88 -3.28
N PHE A 39 0.58 23.13 -2.57
CA PHE A 39 0.10 21.82 -2.99
C PHE A 39 -1.06 21.98 -3.98
N THR A 40 -0.75 22.38 -5.22
CA THR A 40 -1.75 22.52 -6.29
C THR A 40 -1.95 21.17 -6.99
N PRO A 41 -3.15 20.56 -6.94
CA PRO A 41 -3.44 19.33 -7.67
C PRO A 41 -3.18 19.51 -9.16
N VAL A 42 -2.32 18.67 -9.72
CA VAL A 42 -2.13 18.59 -11.16
C VAL A 42 -3.00 17.46 -11.68
N TYR A 43 -3.89 17.73 -12.63
CA TYR A 43 -4.80 16.73 -13.18
C TYR A 43 -4.24 16.15 -14.48
N ARG A 44 -4.53 14.88 -14.74
CA ARG A 44 -4.20 14.21 -16.00
C ARG A 44 -5.37 13.36 -16.52
N PRO A 45 -5.44 13.14 -17.85
CA PRO A 45 -6.39 12.20 -18.44
C PRO A 45 -6.15 10.78 -17.90
N GLN A 46 -7.23 10.09 -17.55
CA GLN A 46 -7.18 8.78 -16.92
C GLN A 46 -6.51 7.72 -17.83
N LYS A 47 -5.39 7.13 -17.37
CA LYS A 47 -4.90 5.84 -17.90
C LYS A 47 -5.31 4.72 -16.95
N SER A 48 -5.89 3.64 -17.48
CA SER A 48 -6.63 2.56 -16.80
C SER A 48 -5.89 1.74 -15.71
N TYR A 49 -4.69 2.14 -15.29
CA TYR A 49 -3.80 1.34 -14.43
C TYR A 49 -4.14 1.44 -12.93
N TYR A 50 -4.72 2.55 -12.49
CA TYR A 50 -5.19 2.74 -11.11
C TYR A 50 -6.62 2.21 -10.86
N ALA A 51 -7.34 1.85 -11.93
CA ALA A 51 -8.75 1.47 -11.87
C ALA A 51 -9.06 0.20 -11.03
N GLN A 52 -8.05 -0.46 -10.47
CA GLN A 52 -8.18 -1.68 -9.67
C GLN A 52 -7.23 -1.69 -8.46
N LEU A 53 -7.11 -0.59 -7.70
CA LEU A 53 -6.35 -0.58 -6.44
C LEU A 53 -7.24 -0.91 -5.24
N MET A 54 -6.86 -1.92 -4.45
CA MET A 54 -7.50 -2.24 -3.17
C MET A 54 -6.49 -2.01 -2.04
N LEU A 55 -6.93 -1.33 -0.98
CA LEU A 55 -6.11 -0.97 0.18
C LEU A 55 -6.42 -1.89 1.36
N TRP A 56 -5.39 -2.53 1.91
CA TRP A 56 -5.49 -3.38 3.10
C TRP A 56 -4.72 -2.77 4.26
N ILE A 57 -5.38 -2.59 5.40
CA ILE A 57 -4.82 -1.90 6.56
C ILE A 57 -4.74 -2.86 7.74
N ASP A 58 -3.55 -3.05 8.29
CA ASP A 58 -3.36 -3.70 9.58
C ASP A 58 -3.85 -2.78 10.70
N HIS A 59 -4.79 -3.27 11.50
CA HIS A 59 -5.49 -2.49 12.51
C HIS A 59 -5.25 -3.04 13.92
N GLY A 60 -4.89 -2.12 14.83
CA GLY A 60 -4.63 -2.39 16.24
C GLY A 60 -3.19 -2.81 16.53
N GLY A 61 -2.91 -3.14 17.80
CA GLY A 61 -1.55 -3.51 18.22
C GLY A 61 -0.54 -2.39 17.97
N SER A 62 0.62 -2.70 17.38
CA SER A 62 1.63 -1.70 17.02
C SER A 62 1.14 -0.68 15.99
N MET A 63 0.08 -0.99 15.23
CA MET A 63 -0.46 -0.10 14.21
C MET A 63 -1.28 1.07 14.76
N VAL A 64 -1.64 1.07 16.05
CA VAL A 64 -2.32 2.21 16.71
C VAL A 64 -1.50 3.50 16.59
N ALA A 65 -0.17 3.41 16.66
CA ALA A 65 0.73 4.56 16.49
C ALA A 65 0.76 5.13 15.07
N PHE A 66 0.18 4.42 14.09
CA PHE A 66 0.24 4.74 12.67
C PHE A 66 -1.14 4.91 12.02
N GLU A 67 -2.21 5.04 12.82
CA GLU A 67 -3.58 5.23 12.32
C GLU A 67 -3.73 6.50 11.49
N ASP A 68 -3.08 7.60 11.89
CA ASP A 68 -3.07 8.85 11.14
C ASP A 68 -2.49 8.64 9.73
N PHE A 69 -1.36 7.93 9.64
CA PHE A 69 -0.71 7.59 8.38
C PHE A 69 -1.62 6.73 7.50
N ALA A 70 -2.21 5.66 8.06
CA ALA A 70 -3.12 4.79 7.33
C ALA A 70 -4.33 5.56 6.78
N ARG A 71 -4.91 6.45 7.58
CA ARG A 71 -6.04 7.31 7.19
C ARG A 71 -5.68 8.26 6.05
N GLN A 72 -4.47 8.82 6.06
CA GLN A 72 -4.01 9.72 5.02
C GLN A 72 -3.76 9.01 3.70
N VAL A 73 -3.11 7.83 3.74
CA VAL A 73 -2.95 7.00 2.54
C VAL A 73 -4.32 6.58 2.00
N GLN A 74 -5.26 6.20 2.87
CA GLN A 74 -6.63 5.88 2.46
C GLN A 74 -7.36 7.04 1.77
N ALA A 75 -7.17 8.28 2.25
CA ALA A 75 -7.80 9.46 1.68
C ALA A 75 -7.23 9.84 0.29
N LEU A 76 -5.96 9.53 0.04
CA LEU A 76 -5.27 9.92 -1.20
C LEU A 76 -5.15 8.81 -2.25
N ALA A 77 -5.23 7.55 -1.83
CA ALA A 77 -5.09 6.44 -2.74
C ALA A 77 -6.23 6.47 -3.80
N PRO A 78 -5.93 6.33 -5.10
CA PRO A 78 -6.94 6.26 -6.14
C PRO A 78 -7.60 4.87 -6.13
N LEU A 79 -8.47 4.64 -5.15
CA LEU A 79 -9.10 3.35 -4.88
C LEU A 79 -10.02 2.92 -6.02
N GLY A 80 -9.98 1.62 -6.35
CA GLY A 80 -10.83 1.02 -7.36
C GLY A 80 -12.28 0.88 -6.92
N LYS A 81 -13.20 0.71 -7.89
CA LYS A 81 -14.61 0.40 -7.63
C LYS A 81 -14.84 -1.10 -7.85
N PHE A 82 -15.15 -1.83 -6.78
CA PHE A 82 -15.26 -3.31 -6.82
C PHE A 82 -16.70 -3.84 -6.72
N GLY A 83 -17.70 -2.97 -6.90
CA GLY A 83 -19.11 -3.32 -6.76
C GLY A 83 -19.44 -3.53 -5.28
N LYS A 84 -19.86 -4.75 -4.91
CA LYS A 84 -20.25 -5.09 -3.53
C LYS A 84 -19.07 -5.27 -2.57
N LEU A 85 -17.84 -5.44 -3.08
CA LEU A 85 -16.65 -5.52 -2.24
C LEU A 85 -16.16 -4.11 -1.89
N PRO A 86 -15.65 -3.90 -0.67
CA PRO A 86 -15.06 -2.62 -0.30
C PRO A 86 -13.71 -2.44 -1.00
N ALA A 87 -13.35 -1.18 -1.27
CA ALA A 87 -12.03 -0.85 -1.77
C ALA A 87 -10.96 -0.77 -0.66
N VAL A 88 -11.41 -0.70 0.60
CA VAL A 88 -10.57 -0.74 1.80
C VAL A 88 -10.97 -1.95 2.62
N ALA A 89 -9.99 -2.73 3.04
CA ALA A 89 -10.17 -3.85 3.94
C ALA A 89 -9.15 -3.80 5.08
N TYR A 90 -9.42 -4.53 6.14
CA TYR A 90 -8.66 -4.51 7.38
C TYR A 90 -8.23 -5.93 7.76
N PHE A 91 -7.12 -6.05 8.46
CA PHE A 91 -6.68 -7.30 9.09
C PHE A 91 -5.93 -6.99 10.38
N ARG A 92 -5.53 -8.03 11.12
CA ARG A 92 -4.75 -7.88 12.36
C ARG A 92 -3.49 -8.71 12.27
N ASN A 93 -2.33 -8.05 12.31
CA ASN A 93 -0.97 -8.58 12.15
C ASN A 93 -0.69 -9.28 10.81
N VAL A 94 -1.49 -10.28 10.42
CA VAL A 94 -1.30 -11.06 9.19
C VAL A 94 -2.67 -11.32 8.55
N PRO A 95 -2.87 -11.09 7.24
CA PRO A 95 -4.13 -11.39 6.56
C PRO A 95 -4.19 -12.89 6.25
N ALA A 96 -4.45 -13.70 7.27
CA ALA A 96 -4.38 -15.17 7.23
C ALA A 96 -5.58 -15.80 6.48
N GLY A 97 -5.71 -15.54 5.18
CA GLY A 97 -6.75 -16.10 4.32
C GLY A 97 -8.08 -15.34 4.31
N ARG A 98 -8.17 -14.25 5.07
CA ARG A 98 -9.31 -13.33 5.08
C ARG A 98 -8.86 -11.93 5.48
N VAL A 99 -9.66 -10.96 5.06
CA VAL A 99 -9.65 -9.57 5.52
C VAL A 99 -11.06 -9.19 5.98
N PHE A 100 -11.23 -7.99 6.50
CA PHE A 100 -12.50 -7.52 7.03
C PHE A 100 -12.85 -6.16 6.44
N GLU A 101 -14.12 -5.83 6.40
CA GLU A 101 -14.55 -4.57 5.77
C GLU A 101 -14.44 -3.36 6.67
N SER A 102 -14.36 -3.59 7.98
CA SER A 102 -14.25 -2.55 8.99
C SER A 102 -13.17 -2.89 10.01
N PRO A 103 -12.61 -1.88 10.70
CA PRO A 103 -11.65 -2.10 11.78
C PRO A 103 -12.21 -2.93 12.94
N ALA A 104 -13.54 -2.93 13.11
CA ALA A 104 -14.27 -3.74 14.08
C ALA A 104 -14.34 -5.24 13.70
N HIS A 105 -13.83 -5.63 12.53
CA HIS A 105 -13.75 -7.01 12.05
C HIS A 105 -15.10 -7.74 11.96
N GLN A 106 -16.20 -7.02 11.73
CA GLN A 106 -17.56 -7.57 11.78
C GLN A 106 -17.90 -8.45 10.57
N ARG A 107 -17.44 -8.08 9.36
CA ARG A 107 -17.70 -8.82 8.13
C ARG A 107 -16.39 -9.24 7.50
N ALA A 108 -16.16 -10.55 7.43
CA ALA A 108 -14.97 -11.13 6.84
C ALA A 108 -15.16 -11.38 5.34
N ILE A 109 -14.11 -11.14 4.55
CA ILE A 109 -13.99 -11.46 3.14
C ILE A 109 -12.85 -12.47 3.01
N SER A 110 -13.16 -13.69 2.58
CA SER A 110 -12.15 -14.73 2.37
C SER A 110 -11.33 -14.45 1.11
N PHE A 111 -10.11 -14.97 1.08
CA PHE A 111 -9.27 -14.95 -0.12
C PHE A 111 -9.89 -15.73 -1.27
N ASP A 112 -10.71 -16.75 -0.99
CA ASP A 112 -11.41 -17.52 -2.02
C ASP A 112 -12.51 -16.70 -2.70
N THR A 113 -13.24 -15.87 -1.93
CA THR A 113 -14.17 -14.87 -2.47
C THR A 113 -13.44 -13.86 -3.36
N LEU A 114 -12.29 -13.35 -2.90
CA LEU A 114 -11.47 -12.41 -3.69
C LEU A 114 -10.93 -13.06 -4.97
N ALA A 115 -10.45 -14.31 -4.88
CA ALA A 115 -9.94 -15.06 -6.01
C ALA A 115 -11.02 -15.34 -7.06
N SER A 116 -12.20 -15.76 -6.63
CA SER A 116 -13.35 -15.93 -7.52
C SER A 116 -13.72 -14.61 -8.20
N ARG A 117 -13.80 -13.52 -7.43
CA ARG A 117 -14.22 -12.20 -7.92
C ARG A 117 -13.26 -11.58 -8.94
N PHE A 118 -11.96 -11.82 -8.80
CA PHE A 118 -10.89 -11.21 -9.60
C PHE A 118 -10.24 -12.18 -10.60
N ARG A 119 -10.82 -13.37 -10.82
CA ARG A 119 -10.29 -14.43 -11.69
C ARG A 119 -9.82 -13.95 -13.07
N HIS A 120 -10.57 -13.02 -13.69
CA HIS A 120 -10.30 -12.53 -15.04
C HIS A 120 -9.64 -11.13 -15.09
N LYS A 121 -9.65 -10.40 -13.98
CA LYS A 121 -9.03 -9.07 -13.86
C LYS A 121 -8.42 -8.94 -12.47
N LYS A 122 -7.10 -9.15 -12.42
CA LYS A 122 -6.35 -9.11 -11.17
C LYS A 122 -6.29 -7.69 -10.62
N VAL A 123 -6.39 -7.57 -9.30
CA VAL A 123 -6.38 -6.30 -8.56
C VAL A 123 -4.95 -5.93 -8.15
N ASN A 124 -4.61 -4.66 -8.04
CA ASN A 124 -3.39 -4.24 -7.36
C ASN A 124 -3.69 -4.11 -5.85
N LEU A 125 -2.85 -4.69 -5.00
CA LEU A 125 -2.96 -4.58 -3.55
C LEU A 125 -1.93 -3.59 -3.01
N LEU A 126 -2.41 -2.64 -2.21
CA LEU A 126 -1.60 -1.80 -1.34
C LEU A 126 -1.86 -2.23 0.10
N ILE A 127 -0.83 -2.70 0.80
CA ILE A 127 -0.91 -3.15 2.19
C ILE A 127 -0.24 -2.11 3.08
N ILE A 128 -0.86 -1.73 4.20
CA ILE A 128 -0.25 -0.90 5.24
C ILE A 128 -0.11 -1.74 6.50
N SER A 129 1.13 -2.04 6.91
CA SER A 129 1.43 -2.80 8.13
C SER A 129 2.90 -2.63 8.50
N ASP A 130 3.20 -2.65 9.80
CA ASP A 130 4.58 -2.64 10.30
C ASP A 130 5.36 -3.92 10.00
N ALA A 131 4.67 -4.99 9.56
CA ALA A 131 5.24 -6.31 9.33
C ALA A 131 6.05 -6.87 10.53
N GLY A 132 5.83 -6.35 11.74
CA GLY A 132 6.59 -6.69 12.96
C GLY A 132 7.79 -5.79 13.27
N ALA A 133 8.13 -4.83 12.41
CA ALA A 133 9.24 -3.91 12.65
C ALA A 133 9.04 -3.09 13.93
N ALA A 134 7.80 -2.70 14.28
CA ALA A 134 7.57 -1.90 15.50
C ALA A 134 7.85 -2.67 16.79
N ARG A 135 7.78 -4.01 16.74
CA ARG A 135 8.15 -4.89 17.86
C ARG A 135 9.65 -5.14 17.94
N GLY A 136 10.35 -5.02 16.82
CA GLY A 136 11.81 -5.12 16.74
C GLY A 136 12.38 -6.50 16.99
N HIS A 137 11.57 -7.57 16.91
CA HIS A 137 12.06 -8.94 17.04
C HIS A 137 11.55 -9.84 15.90
N TYR A 138 12.28 -10.93 15.66
CA TYR A 138 11.88 -11.97 14.73
C TYR A 138 10.78 -12.86 15.34
N ASP A 139 9.80 -13.24 14.53
CA ASP A 139 8.69 -14.15 14.86
C ASP A 139 8.48 -15.08 13.67
N GLU A 140 8.92 -16.32 13.81
CA GLU A 140 8.90 -17.31 12.73
C GLU A 140 7.49 -17.59 12.24
N MET A 141 6.52 -17.69 13.16
CA MET A 141 5.13 -17.99 12.83
C MET A 141 4.50 -16.85 12.03
N ARG A 142 4.80 -15.59 12.40
CA ARG A 142 4.38 -14.41 11.63
C ARG A 142 4.94 -14.45 10.20
N VAL A 143 6.22 -14.74 10.03
CA VAL A 143 6.86 -14.83 8.72
C VAL A 143 6.25 -15.96 7.90
N PHE A 144 6.07 -17.15 8.50
CA PHE A 144 5.44 -18.30 7.87
C PHE A 144 4.01 -18.00 7.39
N HIS A 145 3.17 -17.44 8.25
CA HIS A 145 1.79 -17.10 7.90
C HIS A 145 1.71 -15.98 6.85
N THR A 146 2.61 -14.99 6.92
CA THR A 146 2.67 -13.92 5.91
C THR A 146 3.07 -14.48 4.56
N ARG A 147 4.06 -15.39 4.50
CA ARG A 147 4.45 -16.07 3.25
C ARG A 147 3.30 -16.88 2.66
N ARG A 148 2.56 -17.62 3.49
CA ARG A 148 1.36 -18.36 3.04
C ARG A 148 0.28 -17.42 2.52
N ALA A 149 0.03 -16.29 3.21
CA ALA A 149 -0.92 -15.28 2.77
C ALA A 149 -0.49 -14.65 1.43
N MET A 150 0.77 -14.25 1.30
CA MET A 150 1.36 -13.72 0.06
C MET A 150 1.18 -14.67 -1.13
N ASN A 151 1.45 -15.96 -0.94
CA ASN A 151 1.27 -16.97 -1.99
C ASN A 151 -0.20 -17.06 -2.45
N ARG A 152 -1.16 -17.01 -1.52
CA ARG A 152 -2.59 -16.98 -1.88
C ARG A 152 -3.00 -15.66 -2.52
N MET A 153 -2.51 -14.51 -2.03
CA MET A 153 -2.82 -13.20 -2.61
C MET A 153 -2.43 -13.13 -4.09
N ARG A 154 -1.29 -13.72 -4.50
CA ARG A 154 -0.86 -13.74 -5.91
C ARG A 154 -1.83 -14.43 -6.88
N GLN A 155 -2.76 -15.24 -6.38
CA GLN A 155 -3.79 -15.86 -7.21
C GLN A 155 -4.75 -14.82 -7.80
N PHE A 156 -4.95 -13.69 -7.11
CA PHE A 156 -5.90 -12.65 -7.50
C PHE A 156 -5.31 -11.24 -7.57
N ALA A 157 -4.16 -11.02 -6.92
CA ALA A 157 -3.41 -9.80 -6.99
C ALA A 157 -2.45 -9.82 -8.18
N HIS A 158 -2.45 -8.74 -8.96
CA HIS A 158 -1.49 -8.52 -10.02
C HIS A 158 -0.15 -8.06 -9.43
N ARG A 159 -0.22 -7.13 -8.46
CA ARG A 159 0.92 -6.57 -7.75
C ARG A 159 0.58 -6.40 -6.29
N ILE A 160 1.57 -6.58 -5.43
CA ILE A 160 1.44 -6.44 -3.98
C ILE A 160 2.51 -5.47 -3.51
N VAL A 161 2.08 -4.27 -3.16
CA VAL A 161 2.92 -3.22 -2.57
C VAL A 161 2.62 -3.16 -1.09
N TRP A 162 3.67 -3.07 -0.28
CA TRP A 162 3.58 -3.04 1.18
C TRP A 162 4.22 -1.75 1.69
N LEU A 163 3.42 -0.85 2.23
CA LEU A 163 3.90 0.34 2.93
C LEU A 163 4.06 0.02 4.41
N ASN A 164 5.32 -0.03 4.83
CA ASN A 164 5.65 -0.17 6.24
C ASN A 164 5.85 1.23 6.82
N PRO A 165 5.05 1.67 7.80
CA PRO A 165 5.18 3.02 8.37
C PRO A 165 6.47 3.18 9.20
N MET A 166 7.17 2.09 9.49
CA MET A 166 8.46 2.10 10.15
C MET A 166 9.57 2.45 9.16
N PRO A 167 10.56 3.27 9.55
CA PRO A 167 11.70 3.54 8.68
C PRO A 167 12.50 2.26 8.42
N ALA A 168 13.06 2.13 7.21
CA ALA A 168 13.66 0.88 6.72
C ALA A 168 14.76 0.31 7.62
N HIS A 169 15.55 1.16 8.28
CA HIS A 169 16.60 0.71 9.20
C HIS A 169 16.03 -0.05 10.42
N ARG A 170 14.77 0.17 10.81
CA ARG A 170 14.11 -0.57 11.90
C ARG A 170 13.53 -1.92 11.48
N TRP A 171 13.70 -2.32 10.22
CA TRP A 171 13.27 -3.65 9.78
C TRP A 171 14.33 -4.71 10.07
N TRP A 172 15.61 -4.31 10.17
CA TRP A 172 16.74 -5.18 10.45
C TRP A 172 16.50 -6.06 11.68
N ASP A 173 16.85 -7.35 11.56
CA ASP A 173 16.73 -8.36 12.61
C ASP A 173 15.30 -8.49 13.18
N SER A 174 14.31 -8.22 12.33
CA SER A 174 12.90 -8.35 12.66
C SER A 174 12.14 -9.16 11.63
N SER A 175 10.91 -9.54 11.97
CA SER A 175 10.00 -10.19 11.01
C SER A 175 9.82 -9.39 9.72
N ALA A 176 9.92 -8.05 9.77
CA ALA A 176 9.71 -7.19 8.62
C ALA A 176 10.81 -7.36 7.56
N GLU A 177 12.07 -7.56 7.96
CA GLU A 177 13.17 -7.85 7.03
C GLU A 177 12.92 -9.16 6.26
N ALA A 178 12.51 -10.21 6.98
CA ALA A 178 12.20 -11.49 6.36
C ALA A 178 10.97 -11.40 5.43
N ILE A 179 9.93 -10.66 5.84
CA ILE A 179 8.73 -10.43 5.03
C ILE A 179 9.06 -9.62 3.77
N ALA A 180 9.91 -8.60 3.87
CA ALA A 180 10.34 -7.78 2.73
C ALA A 180 11.10 -8.60 1.66
N ARG A 181 11.72 -9.72 2.06
CA ARG A 181 12.41 -10.65 1.14
C ARG A 181 11.50 -11.69 0.51
N ILE A 182 10.22 -11.77 0.88
CA ILE A 182 9.28 -12.72 0.27
C ILE A 182 9.14 -12.37 -1.23
N PRO A 183 9.37 -13.31 -2.18
CA PRO A 183 9.42 -13.01 -3.61
C PRO A 183 8.17 -12.28 -4.13
N GLY A 184 8.28 -11.06 -4.65
CA GLY A 184 7.12 -10.28 -5.12
C GLY A 184 6.29 -9.62 -4.00
N CYS A 185 6.82 -9.56 -2.78
CA CYS A 185 6.49 -8.50 -1.83
C CYS A 185 7.34 -7.28 -2.17
N HIS A 186 6.71 -6.16 -2.51
CA HIS A 186 7.41 -4.90 -2.72
C HIS A 186 7.21 -4.01 -1.51
N MET A 187 8.08 -4.13 -0.50
CA MET A 187 7.99 -3.37 0.74
C MET A 187 8.77 -2.05 0.66
N PHE A 188 8.14 -0.97 1.10
CA PHE A 188 8.62 0.40 1.01
C PHE A 188 8.41 1.12 2.35
N ALA A 189 9.38 1.93 2.76
CA ALA A 189 9.25 2.84 3.89
C ALA A 189 8.45 4.10 3.47
N PRO A 190 7.98 4.95 4.39
CA PRO A 190 7.16 6.10 4.05
C PRO A 190 8.04 7.31 3.70
N THR A 191 9.00 7.13 2.79
CA THR A 191 9.88 8.20 2.28
C THR A 191 9.42 8.64 0.90
N PRO A 192 9.65 9.90 0.46
CA PRO A 192 9.26 10.34 -0.88
C PRO A 192 9.84 9.45 -1.99
N TYR A 193 11.10 9.05 -1.85
CA TYR A 193 11.77 8.14 -2.78
C TYR A 193 11.06 6.78 -2.85
N ASP A 194 10.77 6.17 -1.70
CA ASP A 194 10.14 4.86 -1.63
C ASP A 194 8.67 4.88 -2.08
N LEU A 195 7.94 5.97 -1.82
CA LEU A 195 6.58 6.15 -2.30
C LEU A 195 6.53 6.28 -3.83
N ASN A 196 7.49 6.98 -4.44
CA ASN A 196 7.61 7.02 -5.91
C ASN A 196 7.88 5.61 -6.47
N ARG A 197 8.77 4.83 -5.85
CA ARG A 197 9.00 3.43 -6.26
C ARG A 197 7.76 2.55 -6.08
N ALA A 198 7.00 2.75 -5.01
CA ALA A 198 5.72 2.07 -4.79
C ALA A 198 4.74 2.36 -5.94
N VAL A 199 4.65 3.63 -6.35
CA VAL A 199 3.83 4.06 -7.49
C VAL A 199 4.32 3.44 -8.80
N ASP A 200 5.63 3.40 -9.04
CA ASP A 200 6.20 2.78 -10.25
C ASP A 200 5.88 1.28 -10.34
N VAL A 201 5.97 0.55 -9.22
CA VAL A 201 5.52 -0.84 -9.14
C VAL A 201 4.04 -0.92 -9.51
N LEU A 202 3.16 -0.13 -8.89
CA LEU A 202 1.72 -0.14 -9.19
C LEU A 202 1.43 0.16 -10.67
N ARG A 203 2.19 1.08 -11.28
CA ARG A 203 2.13 1.42 -12.72
C ARG A 203 2.69 0.32 -13.63
N GLY A 204 3.42 -0.65 -13.10
CA GLY A 204 4.07 -1.68 -13.89
C GLY A 204 5.36 -1.27 -14.56
N LYS A 205 5.98 -0.19 -14.08
CA LYS A 205 7.32 0.20 -14.51
C LYS A 205 8.31 -0.68 -13.73
N GLY A 206 8.75 -1.77 -14.36
CA GLY A 206 9.85 -2.61 -13.86
C GLY A 206 11.18 -2.16 -14.46
N ARG A 207 12.28 -2.29 -13.68
CA ARG A 207 13.67 -2.13 -14.13
C ARG A 207 13.84 -2.79 -15.51
N LYS A 208 14.37 -2.06 -16.50
CA LYS A 208 15.18 -2.72 -17.52
C LYS A 208 16.31 -3.38 -16.74
N GLU A 209 16.32 -4.71 -16.67
CA GLU A 209 17.55 -5.41 -16.38
C GLU A 209 18.53 -4.98 -17.47
N ASN A 210 19.52 -4.16 -17.10
CA ASN A 210 20.70 -4.03 -17.93
C ASN A 210 21.28 -5.44 -17.98
N LYS A 211 21.06 -6.14 -19.10
CA LYS A 211 21.99 -7.17 -19.54
C LYS A 211 23.34 -6.47 -19.60
N LEU A 212 24.18 -6.70 -18.59
CA LEU A 212 25.61 -6.59 -18.77
C LEU A 212 25.94 -7.66 -19.80
N GLU A 213 26.05 -7.21 -21.06
CA GLU A 213 26.79 -7.95 -22.06
C GLU A 213 28.22 -8.02 -21.55
N HIS A 214 28.60 -9.19 -21.05
CA HIS A 214 30.00 -9.56 -20.98
C HIS A 214 30.45 -9.80 -22.42
N ILE A 215 31.12 -8.79 -22.97
CA ILE A 215 32.21 -8.97 -23.94
C ILE A 215 33.48 -9.15 -23.12
#